data_AF-A0A2V7K3X3-F1
#
_entry.id   AF-A0A2V7K3X3-F1
#
_cell.length_a   1.000
_cell.length_b   1.000
_cell.length_c   1.000
_cell.angle_alpha   90.00
_cell.angle_beta   90.00
_cell.angle_gamma   90.00
#
_symmetry.space_group_name_H-M   'P 1'
#
loop_
_entity.id
_entity.type
_entity.pdbx_description
1 polymer ?
#
loop_
_entity_poly.entity_id
_entity_poly.type
_entity_poly.pdbx_seq_one_letter_code
_entity_poly.pdbx_strand_id
1 'polypeptide(L)'
;HDDGYFLLLNGGHTVATVHTDRREYEMVDDTTFQRLIGAALDAMGNLVTLHLADVKIETQSLGAGDSIAGYATRRFRLLQEYSVSIGAMGFTAANQHHVVVTDFWVSPDLRLPPNPLLELLATVETALAQRNEDFVHRSAAARAALFSGTPLKMVITSRSFDVDRGDSGRVAAGEHAVRTFEVTRVERASFDTSLFRIPDGFTRKDNPLSFKLF
;
A
#
# COMPACT_ATOMS: atom_id res chain seq x y z
N HIS A 1 -1.67 5.08 23.92
CA HIS A 1 -1.71 3.68 23.46
C HIS A 1 -3.17 3.45 23.10
N ASP A 2 -3.50 3.50 21.81
CA ASP A 2 -4.83 3.09 21.34
C ASP A 2 -4.71 1.59 21.09
N ASP A 3 -5.24 0.77 22.00
CA ASP A 3 -5.26 -0.68 21.83
C ASP A 3 -6.39 -1.05 20.87
N GLY A 4 -6.01 -1.51 19.68
CA GLY A 4 -6.96 -1.88 18.64
C GLY A 4 -6.40 -2.95 17.70
N TYR A 5 -7.29 -3.59 16.96
CA TYR A 5 -6.93 -4.61 15.98
C TYR A 5 -7.76 -4.46 14.70
N PHE A 6 -7.22 -4.98 13.60
CA PHE A 6 -7.91 -5.04 12.32
C PHE A 6 -8.48 -6.43 12.10
N LEU A 7 -9.76 -6.50 11.71
CA LEU A 7 -10.39 -7.72 11.21
C LEU A 7 -10.56 -7.62 9.71
N LEU A 8 -10.11 -8.66 9.01
CA LEU A 8 -10.37 -8.86 7.60
C LEU A 8 -11.51 -9.85 7.47
N LEU A 9 -12.68 -9.33 7.10
CA LEU A 9 -13.91 -10.09 6.93
C LEU A 9 -14.18 -10.32 5.44
N ASN A 10 -15.08 -11.25 5.13
CA ASN A 10 -15.53 -11.53 3.77
C ASN A 10 -14.39 -11.81 2.78
N GLY A 11 -13.40 -12.61 3.18
CA GLY A 11 -12.26 -12.95 2.31
C GLY A 11 -11.31 -11.78 2.02
N GLY A 12 -11.36 -10.71 2.84
CA GLY A 12 -10.57 -9.49 2.65
C GLY A 12 -11.38 -8.31 2.14
N HIS A 13 -12.61 -8.52 1.67
CA HIS A 13 -13.43 -7.47 1.07
C HIS A 13 -14.01 -6.46 2.07
N THR A 14 -13.76 -6.67 3.37
CA THR A 14 -14.21 -5.77 4.43
C THR A 14 -13.13 -5.71 5.51
N VAL A 15 -12.67 -4.50 5.81
CA VAL A 15 -11.75 -4.22 6.91
C VAL A 15 -12.54 -3.60 8.04
N ALA A 16 -12.47 -4.18 9.24
CA ALA A 16 -12.98 -3.56 10.46
C ALA A 16 -11.83 -3.15 11.36
N THR A 17 -11.82 -1.90 11.79
CA THR A 17 -10.91 -1.41 12.83
C THR A 17 -11.67 -1.47 14.15
N VAL A 18 -11.16 -2.26 15.11
CA VAL A 18 -11.80 -2.44 16.41
C VAL A 18 -10.99 -1.70 17.47
N HIS A 19 -11.63 -0.74 18.14
CA HIS A 19 -11.06 0.06 19.23
C HIS A 19 -11.49 -0.54 20.57
N THR A 20 -10.58 -1.26 21.22
CA THR A 20 -10.93 -2.04 22.42
C THR A 20 -11.16 -1.18 23.67
N ASP A 21 -10.51 -0.02 23.72
CA ASP A 21 -10.63 0.99 24.77
C ASP A 21 -12.01 1.67 24.78
N ARG A 22 -12.52 2.04 23.59
CA ARG A 22 -13.78 2.77 23.42
C ARG A 22 -14.98 1.85 23.23
N ARG A 23 -14.74 0.55 23.00
CA ARG A 23 -15.78 -0.41 22.57
C ARG A 23 -16.50 0.07 21.33
N GLU A 24 -15.73 0.56 20.38
CA GLU A 24 -16.22 1.08 19.11
C GLU A 24 -15.53 0.33 17.96
N TYR A 25 -16.20 0.28 16.81
CA TYR A 25 -15.59 -0.24 15.60
C TYR A 25 -16.01 0.57 14.38
N GLU A 26 -15.09 0.64 13.42
CA GLU A 26 -15.29 1.23 12.11
C GLU A 26 -15.20 0.12 11.08
N MET A 27 -16.06 0.12 10.06
CA MET A 27 -16.05 -0.86 8.97
C MET A 27 -15.94 -0.18 7.64
N VAL A 28 -15.14 -0.77 6.76
CA VAL A 28 -14.95 -0.31 5.40
C VAL A 28 -14.98 -1.50 4.46
N ASP A 29 -15.84 -1.44 3.45
CA ASP A 29 -15.80 -2.37 2.32
C ASP A 29 -14.75 -1.95 1.28
N ASP A 30 -14.32 -2.88 0.42
CA ASP A 30 -13.31 -2.61 -0.63
C ASP A 30 -13.60 -1.39 -1.50
N THR A 31 -14.87 -1.11 -1.80
CA THR A 31 -15.26 0.05 -2.62
C THR A 31 -15.16 1.36 -1.84
N THR A 32 -15.46 1.32 -0.55
CA THR A 32 -15.31 2.42 0.39
C THR A 32 -13.84 2.63 0.75
N PHE A 33 -13.01 1.59 0.72
CA PHE A 33 -11.58 1.66 1.02
C PHE A 33 -10.79 2.41 -0.06
N GLN A 34 -11.03 2.08 -1.34
CA GLN A 34 -10.50 2.87 -2.46
C GLN A 34 -10.99 4.31 -2.41
N ARG A 35 -12.27 4.52 -2.05
CA ARG A 35 -12.84 5.85 -1.82
C ARG A 35 -12.26 6.56 -0.61
N LEU A 36 -11.75 5.87 0.41
CA LEU A 36 -11.12 6.49 1.59
C LEU A 36 -9.69 6.91 1.31
N ILE A 37 -8.94 6.13 0.54
CA ILE A 37 -7.66 6.59 -0.02
C ILE A 37 -7.91 7.80 -0.92
N GLY A 38 -8.90 7.72 -1.82
CA GLY A 38 -9.35 8.85 -2.63
C GLY A 38 -9.76 10.06 -1.79
N ALA A 39 -10.61 9.88 -0.78
CA ALA A 39 -11.14 10.95 0.07
C ALA A 39 -10.10 11.57 1.01
N ALA A 40 -9.15 10.78 1.54
CA ALA A 40 -8.02 11.30 2.32
C ALA A 40 -7.10 12.16 1.44
N LEU A 41 -6.89 11.76 0.18
CA LEU A 41 -6.14 12.53 -0.82
C LEU A 41 -6.95 13.74 -1.35
N ASP A 42 -8.28 13.64 -1.43
CA ASP A 42 -9.19 14.72 -1.83
C ASP A 42 -9.40 15.76 -0.71
N ALA A 43 -9.30 15.36 0.55
CA ALA A 43 -9.30 16.28 1.70
C ALA A 43 -8.07 17.23 1.68
N MET A 44 -6.98 16.81 1.02
CA MET A 44 -5.84 17.67 0.68
C MET A 44 -6.06 18.48 -0.62
N GLY A 45 -7.16 18.23 -1.34
CA GLY A 45 -7.22 18.29 -2.79
C GLY A 45 -8.16 19.30 -3.44
N ASN A 46 -8.89 20.15 -2.71
CA ASN A 46 -9.65 21.24 -3.37
C ASN A 46 -8.78 22.43 -3.80
N LEU A 47 -7.48 22.42 -3.48
CA LEU A 47 -6.53 23.51 -3.76
C LEU A 47 -5.28 23.05 -4.53
N VAL A 48 -5.14 21.75 -4.81
CA VAL A 48 -3.93 21.16 -5.40
C VAL A 48 -4.25 20.41 -6.69
N THR A 49 -3.76 20.92 -7.82
CA THR A 49 -3.81 20.22 -9.11
C THR A 49 -2.61 19.28 -9.20
N LEU A 50 -2.88 18.00 -9.44
CA LEU A 50 -1.88 16.94 -9.49
C LEU A 50 -1.84 16.37 -10.91
N HIS A 51 -0.73 16.56 -11.61
CA HIS A 51 -0.51 16.00 -12.94
C HIS A 51 0.56 14.94 -12.90
N LEU A 52 0.23 13.72 -13.37
CA LEU A 52 1.18 12.63 -13.54
C LEU A 52 1.72 12.63 -14.98
N ALA A 53 3.03 12.48 -15.12
CA ALA A 53 3.72 12.35 -16.41
C ALA A 53 4.83 11.30 -16.33
N ASP A 54 5.42 10.96 -17.48
CA ASP A 54 6.57 10.05 -17.60
C ASP A 54 6.40 8.70 -16.89
N VAL A 55 5.16 8.19 -16.88
CA VAL A 55 4.82 6.95 -16.16
C VAL A 55 5.49 5.76 -16.82
N LYS A 56 6.41 5.16 -16.09
CA LYS A 56 7.14 3.95 -16.45
C LYS A 56 6.89 2.86 -15.41
N ILE A 57 6.42 1.72 -15.87
CA ILE A 57 6.15 0.54 -15.03
C ILE A 57 6.89 -0.64 -15.65
N GLU A 58 7.87 -1.19 -14.93
CA GLU A 58 8.67 -2.33 -15.38
C GLU A 58 8.59 -3.48 -14.37
N THR A 59 8.66 -4.69 -14.89
CA THR A 59 8.60 -5.92 -14.10
C THR A 59 9.82 -6.78 -14.42
N GLN A 60 10.37 -7.43 -13.40
CA GLN A 60 11.54 -8.28 -13.57
C GLN A 60 11.46 -9.51 -12.66
N SER A 61 11.78 -10.68 -13.21
CA SER A 61 12.08 -11.86 -12.39
C SER A 61 13.57 -11.84 -12.02
N LEU A 62 13.86 -11.88 -10.72
CA LEU A 62 15.22 -11.83 -10.17
C LEU A 62 15.75 -13.23 -9.81
N GLY A 63 15.00 -14.28 -10.12
CA GLY A 63 15.42 -15.67 -9.91
C GLY A 63 15.03 -16.22 -8.53
N ALA A 64 15.88 -17.10 -7.98
CA ALA A 64 15.67 -17.67 -6.65
C ALA A 64 15.83 -16.59 -5.57
N GLY A 65 14.95 -16.62 -4.57
CA GLY A 65 15.03 -15.79 -3.38
C GLY A 65 15.38 -16.62 -2.15
N ASP A 66 15.62 -15.94 -1.03
CA ASP A 66 15.86 -16.58 0.26
C ASP A 66 14.62 -17.37 0.72
N SER A 67 14.83 -18.37 1.57
CA SER A 67 13.71 -19.06 2.23
C SER A 67 13.10 -18.15 3.30
N ILE A 68 11.79 -17.92 3.25
CA ILE A 68 11.05 -17.08 4.21
C ILE A 68 10.01 -17.94 4.92
N ALA A 69 9.97 -17.86 6.26
CA ALA A 69 9.08 -18.67 7.09
C ALA A 69 9.13 -20.20 6.79
N GLY A 70 10.28 -20.70 6.34
CA GLY A 70 10.48 -22.11 5.97
C GLY A 70 10.04 -22.49 4.55
N TYR A 71 9.61 -21.53 3.72
CA TYR A 71 9.23 -21.77 2.33
C TYR A 71 10.28 -21.22 1.37
N ALA A 72 10.63 -22.01 0.36
CA ALA A 72 11.44 -21.52 -0.75
C ALA A 72 10.70 -20.39 -1.50
N THR A 73 11.43 -19.36 -1.94
CA THR A 73 10.83 -18.23 -2.65
C THR A 73 11.51 -17.94 -3.98
N ARG A 74 10.80 -17.24 -4.86
CA ARG A 74 11.34 -16.58 -6.05
C ARG A 74 11.25 -15.09 -5.86
N ARG A 75 12.30 -14.37 -6.28
CA ARG A 75 12.36 -12.92 -6.16
C ARG A 75 11.86 -12.26 -7.44
N PHE A 76 11.03 -11.26 -7.28
CA PHE A 76 10.48 -10.45 -8.36
C PHE A 76 10.62 -8.98 -8.01
N ARG A 77 10.67 -8.12 -9.03
CA ARG A 77 10.76 -6.67 -8.89
C ARG A 77 9.69 -6.01 -9.73
N LEU A 78 9.03 -5.02 -9.12
CA LEU A 78 8.17 -4.05 -9.78
C LEU A 78 8.82 -2.67 -9.61
N LEU A 79 9.16 -2.03 -10.72
CA LEU A 79 9.62 -0.65 -10.78
C LEU A 79 8.45 0.22 -11.23
N GLN A 80 8.17 1.28 -10.49
CA GLN A 80 7.20 2.31 -10.82
C GLN A 80 7.89 3.66 -10.73
N GLU A 81 8.02 4.32 -11.87
CA GLU A 81 8.68 5.60 -12.02
C GLU A 81 7.69 6.58 -12.64
N TYR A 82 7.58 7.78 -12.08
CA TYR A 82 6.62 8.78 -12.53
C TYR A 82 7.04 10.18 -12.09
N SER A 83 6.68 11.18 -12.89
CA SER A 83 6.81 12.60 -12.55
C SER A 83 5.47 13.12 -12.05
N VAL A 84 5.50 13.92 -10.98
CA VAL A 84 4.33 14.59 -10.41
C VAL A 84 4.55 16.09 -10.43
N SER A 85 3.61 16.83 -11.02
CA SER A 85 3.51 18.28 -10.88
C SER A 85 2.42 18.61 -9.86
N ILE A 86 2.80 19.27 -8.77
CA ILE A 86 1.90 19.69 -7.69
C ILE A 86 1.71 21.20 -7.78
N GLY A 87 0.59 21.67 -8.34
CA GLY A 87 0.26 23.09 -8.44
C GLY A 87 -0.77 23.50 -7.38
N ALA A 88 -0.57 24.64 -6.73
CA ALA A 88 -1.58 25.27 -5.87
C ALA A 88 -1.89 26.69 -6.40
N MET A 89 -3.15 27.15 -6.30
CA MET A 89 -3.60 28.45 -6.85
C MET A 89 -2.60 29.60 -6.58
N GLY A 90 -1.94 30.08 -7.64
CA GLY A 90 -1.01 31.22 -7.59
C GLY A 90 0.46 30.91 -7.32
N PHE A 91 0.83 29.64 -7.11
CA PHE A 91 2.22 29.20 -6.90
C PHE A 91 2.72 28.30 -8.04
N THR A 92 4.02 28.39 -8.33
CA THR A 92 4.70 27.54 -9.29
C THR A 92 4.56 26.08 -8.89
N ALA A 93 4.19 25.21 -9.84
CA ALA A 93 4.07 23.78 -9.59
C ALA A 93 5.42 23.23 -9.15
N ALA A 94 5.45 22.49 -8.04
CA ALA A 94 6.63 21.71 -7.67
C ALA A 94 6.61 20.42 -8.49
N ASN A 95 7.63 20.24 -9.32
CA ASN A 95 7.85 19.04 -10.11
C ASN A 95 8.75 18.09 -9.35
N GLN A 96 8.23 16.90 -9.07
CA GLN A 96 8.97 15.84 -8.40
C GLN A 96 9.00 14.60 -9.28
N HIS A 97 10.18 14.01 -9.39
CA HIS A 97 10.35 12.71 -10.02
C HIS A 97 10.43 11.64 -8.94
N HIS A 98 9.59 10.61 -9.04
CA HIS A 98 9.45 9.54 -8.06
C HIS A 98 9.87 8.22 -8.68
N VAL A 99 10.70 7.47 -7.95
CA VAL A 99 11.13 6.12 -8.32
C VAL A 99 10.83 5.20 -7.15
N VAL A 100 9.89 4.28 -7.35
CA VAL A 100 9.48 3.27 -6.37
C VAL A 100 9.83 1.88 -6.89
N VAL A 101 10.67 1.18 -6.13
CA VAL A 101 11.06 -0.21 -6.40
C VAL A 101 10.46 -1.09 -5.34
N THR A 102 9.59 -2.01 -5.74
CA THR A 102 9.04 -3.03 -4.85
C THR A 102 9.61 -4.39 -5.22
N ASP A 103 10.39 -4.97 -4.31
CA ASP A 103 10.87 -6.34 -4.41
C ASP A 103 9.96 -7.29 -3.63
N PHE A 104 9.57 -8.39 -4.26
CA PHE A 104 8.73 -9.43 -3.70
C PHE A 104 9.51 -10.74 -3.60
N TRP A 105 9.38 -11.45 -2.47
CA TRP A 105 9.77 -12.84 -2.33
C TRP A 105 8.50 -13.68 -2.24
N VAL A 106 8.25 -14.46 -3.28
CA VAL A 106 6.99 -15.17 -3.47
C VAL A 106 7.21 -16.66 -3.34
N SER A 107 6.45 -17.31 -2.47
CA SER A 107 6.42 -18.77 -2.40
C SER A 107 5.48 -19.32 -3.49
N PRO A 108 5.99 -20.13 -4.43
CA PRO A 108 5.15 -20.76 -5.45
C PRO A 108 4.30 -21.90 -4.87
N ASP A 109 4.66 -22.46 -3.72
CA ASP A 109 4.01 -23.61 -3.10
C ASP A 109 2.93 -23.22 -2.10
N LEU A 110 2.91 -21.96 -1.68
CA LEU A 110 1.90 -21.42 -0.76
C LEU A 110 0.81 -20.65 -1.53
N ARG A 111 -0.44 -20.85 -1.13
CA ARG A 111 -1.63 -20.14 -1.63
C ARG A 111 -2.47 -19.69 -0.44
N LEU A 112 -2.09 -18.56 0.14
CA LEU A 112 -2.93 -17.83 1.09
C LEU A 112 -3.92 -16.92 0.34
N PRO A 113 -5.10 -16.65 0.93
CA PRO A 113 -5.98 -15.59 0.46
C PRO A 113 -5.23 -14.24 0.34
N PRO A 114 -5.63 -13.37 -0.59
CA PRO A 114 -5.09 -12.01 -0.68
C PRO A 114 -5.21 -11.29 0.66
N ASN A 115 -4.17 -10.58 1.07
CA ASN A 115 -4.19 -9.78 2.28
C ASN A 115 -4.29 -8.29 1.89
N PRO A 116 -5.48 -7.67 1.96
CA PRO A 116 -5.70 -6.27 1.58
C PRO A 116 -4.84 -5.29 2.39
N LEU A 117 -4.43 -5.62 3.62
CA LEU A 117 -3.51 -4.78 4.39
C LEU A 117 -2.12 -4.77 3.76
N LEU A 118 -1.61 -5.92 3.31
CA LEU A 118 -0.33 -5.96 2.60
C LEU A 118 -0.40 -5.23 1.25
N GLU A 119 -1.56 -5.27 0.59
CA GLU A 119 -1.78 -4.50 -0.64
C GLU A 119 -1.79 -3.00 -0.39
N LEU A 120 -2.49 -2.53 0.65
CA LEU A 120 -2.46 -1.13 1.08
C LEU A 120 -1.02 -0.71 1.38
N LEU A 121 -0.31 -1.48 2.20
CA LEU A 121 1.06 -1.17 2.62
C LEU A 121 2.02 -1.09 1.41
N ALA A 122 1.76 -1.89 0.37
CA ALA A 122 2.50 -1.84 -0.89
C ALA A 122 2.28 -0.52 -1.67
N THR A 123 1.12 0.10 -1.52
CA THR A 123 0.75 1.32 -2.27
C THR A 123 1.15 2.62 -1.61
N VAL A 124 1.55 2.61 -0.33
CA VAL A 124 1.78 3.85 0.45
C VAL A 124 2.83 4.75 -0.19
N GLU A 125 3.90 4.19 -0.74
CA GLU A 125 4.96 4.98 -1.41
C GLU A 125 4.54 5.55 -2.77
N THR A 126 3.41 5.11 -3.31
CA THR A 126 2.84 5.60 -4.58
C THR A 126 1.56 6.41 -4.39
N ALA A 127 1.23 6.82 -3.15
CA ALA A 127 -0.06 7.41 -2.80
C ALA A 127 -0.49 8.57 -3.72
N LEU A 128 0.44 9.44 -4.14
CA LEU A 128 0.15 10.54 -5.06
C LEU A 128 -0.25 10.06 -6.46
N ALA A 129 0.39 8.98 -6.95
CA ALA A 129 0.08 8.36 -8.23
C ALA A 129 -1.22 7.56 -8.22
N GLN A 130 -1.70 7.12 -7.04
CA GLN A 130 -2.97 6.40 -6.90
C GLN A 130 -4.19 7.25 -7.30
N ARG A 131 -4.05 8.57 -7.46
CA ARG A 131 -5.14 9.44 -7.97
C ARG A 131 -5.35 9.32 -9.49
N ASN A 132 -4.42 8.70 -10.21
CA ASN A 132 -4.52 8.50 -11.65
C ASN A 132 -5.00 7.08 -11.97
N GLU A 133 -6.21 6.95 -12.51
CA GLU A 133 -6.83 5.64 -12.80
C GLU A 133 -5.99 4.78 -13.76
N ASP A 134 -5.36 5.37 -14.78
CA ASP A 134 -4.49 4.63 -15.72
C ASP A 134 -3.27 4.04 -14.99
N PHE A 135 -2.62 4.82 -14.13
CA PHE A 135 -1.51 4.34 -13.30
C PHE A 135 -1.94 3.17 -12.41
N VAL A 136 -3.10 3.28 -11.76
CA VAL A 136 -3.65 2.22 -10.89
C VAL A 136 -3.88 0.95 -11.69
N HIS A 137 -4.58 1.05 -12.83
CA HIS A 137 -4.89 -0.10 -13.67
C HIS A 137 -3.63 -0.77 -14.23
N ARG A 138 -2.67 0.01 -14.76
CA ARG A 138 -1.42 -0.52 -15.30
C ARG A 138 -0.55 -1.15 -14.23
N SER A 139 -0.49 -0.56 -13.03
CA SER A 139 0.27 -1.10 -11.89
C SER A 139 -0.33 -2.41 -11.39
N ALA A 140 -1.66 -2.47 -11.25
CA ALA A 140 -2.36 -3.69 -10.86
C ALA A 140 -2.18 -4.82 -11.88
N ALA A 141 -2.32 -4.52 -13.18
CA ALA A 141 -2.10 -5.47 -14.25
C ALA A 141 -0.66 -6.00 -14.29
N ALA A 142 0.34 -5.11 -14.16
CA ALA A 142 1.74 -5.48 -14.11
C ALA A 142 2.05 -6.40 -12.92
N ARG A 143 1.52 -6.08 -11.73
CA ARG A 143 1.68 -6.91 -10.53
C ARG A 143 1.02 -8.27 -10.68
N ALA A 144 -0.22 -8.32 -11.18
CA ALA A 144 -0.95 -9.57 -11.37
C ALA A 144 -0.27 -10.51 -12.38
N ALA A 145 0.39 -9.95 -13.40
CA ALA A 145 1.15 -10.71 -14.38
C ALA A 145 2.55 -11.16 -13.88
N LEU A 146 3.11 -10.45 -12.88
CA LEU A 146 4.50 -10.64 -12.44
C LEU A 146 4.75 -12.01 -11.77
N PHE A 147 3.82 -12.47 -10.94
CA PHE A 147 3.94 -13.74 -10.25
C PHE A 147 2.58 -14.35 -9.90
N SER A 148 2.58 -15.67 -9.65
CA SER A 148 1.49 -16.37 -8.99
C SER A 148 1.98 -16.97 -7.67
N GLY A 149 1.16 -16.88 -6.63
CA GLY A 149 1.48 -17.38 -5.29
C GLY A 149 1.44 -16.31 -4.21
N THR A 150 1.96 -16.65 -3.04
CA THR A 150 1.87 -15.78 -1.86
C THR A 150 3.18 -15.04 -1.62
N PRO A 151 3.18 -13.70 -1.63
CA PRO A 151 4.33 -12.92 -1.20
C PRO A 151 4.53 -13.09 0.31
N LEU A 152 5.72 -13.56 0.70
CA LEU A 152 6.11 -13.73 2.10
C LEU A 152 7.01 -12.60 2.60
N LYS A 153 7.64 -11.87 1.69
CA LYS A 153 8.39 -10.66 2.01
C LYS A 153 8.22 -9.63 0.91
N MET A 154 8.17 -8.37 1.32
CA MET A 154 8.15 -7.21 0.46
C MET A 154 9.16 -6.19 0.95
N VAL A 155 9.99 -5.67 0.05
CA VAL A 155 10.88 -4.54 0.33
C VAL A 155 10.54 -3.43 -0.65
N ILE A 156 10.06 -2.31 -0.13
CA ILE A 156 9.70 -1.13 -0.89
C ILE A 156 10.79 -0.09 -0.69
N THR A 157 11.39 0.38 -1.77
CA THR A 157 12.38 1.45 -1.77
C THR A 157 11.84 2.60 -2.60
N SER A 158 11.63 3.76 -2.00
CA SER A 158 11.20 4.98 -2.70
C SER A 158 12.29 6.03 -2.71
N ARG A 159 12.34 6.81 -3.79
CA ARG A 159 13.21 7.96 -3.96
C ARG A 159 12.46 9.07 -4.69
N SER A 160 12.56 10.27 -4.14
CA SER A 160 11.97 11.48 -4.71
C SER A 160 13.06 12.50 -5.08
N PHE A 161 12.96 13.09 -6.26
CA PHE A 161 13.91 14.07 -6.79
C PHE A 161 13.18 15.36 -7.15
N ASP A 162 13.74 16.51 -6.76
CA ASP A 162 13.23 17.84 -7.15
C ASP A 162 13.71 18.15 -8.58
N VAL A 163 12.77 18.44 -9.48
CA VAL A 163 13.03 18.68 -10.91
C VAL A 163 13.20 20.19 -11.20
N ASP A 164 12.71 21.07 -10.32
CA ASP A 164 12.67 22.52 -10.57
C ASP A 164 13.92 23.27 -10.07
N ARG A 165 14.65 22.71 -9.09
CA ARG A 165 16.04 23.10 -8.89
C ARG A 165 16.85 22.46 -10.00
N GLY A 166 17.36 23.25 -10.95
CA GLY A 166 18.19 22.83 -12.09
C GLY A 166 19.54 22.16 -11.75
N ASP A 167 19.61 21.38 -10.68
CA ASP A 167 20.71 20.53 -10.27
C ASP A 167 20.24 19.08 -10.38
N SER A 168 20.53 18.47 -11.52
CA SER A 168 20.09 17.14 -12.00
C SER A 168 20.65 15.95 -11.19
N GLY A 169 20.82 16.09 -9.88
CA GLY A 169 21.42 15.06 -9.04
C GLY A 169 21.26 15.20 -7.54
N ARG A 170 20.58 16.23 -7.01
CA ARG A 170 20.30 16.29 -5.58
C ARG A 170 18.95 15.65 -5.30
N VAL A 171 19.00 14.48 -4.63
CA VAL A 171 17.84 13.90 -3.93
C VAL A 171 17.20 15.02 -3.13
N ALA A 172 15.88 15.21 -3.26
CA ALA A 172 15.16 16.18 -2.44
C ALA A 172 15.53 15.86 -0.99
N ALA A 173 16.01 16.85 -0.23
CA ALA A 173 16.43 16.67 1.15
C ALA A 173 15.23 16.20 1.98
N GLY A 174 15.02 14.88 2.04
CA GLY A 174 13.72 14.33 2.37
C GLY A 174 13.65 12.80 2.37
N GLU A 175 13.61 12.13 1.22
CA GLU A 175 12.84 10.87 1.21
C GLU A 175 13.50 9.74 0.40
N HIS A 176 14.55 9.15 0.97
CA HIS A 176 14.85 7.74 0.71
C HIS A 176 14.16 6.93 1.79
N ALA A 177 13.01 6.33 1.49
CA ALA A 177 12.33 5.44 2.41
C ALA A 177 12.53 3.98 1.98
N VAL A 178 12.94 3.15 2.94
CA VAL A 178 12.96 1.70 2.78
C VAL A 178 12.00 1.11 3.79
N ARG A 179 10.98 0.40 3.31
CA ARG A 179 10.01 -0.31 4.14
C ARG A 179 10.08 -1.79 3.85
N THR A 180 10.15 -2.60 4.90
CA THR A 180 10.20 -4.05 4.79
C THR A 180 9.02 -4.65 5.53
N PHE A 181 8.26 -5.50 4.84
CA PHE A 181 7.21 -6.33 5.41
C PHE A 181 7.63 -7.79 5.23
N GLU A 182 7.67 -8.55 6.31
CA GLU A 182 8.11 -9.94 6.29
C GLU A 182 7.19 -10.80 7.13
N VAL A 183 6.75 -11.91 6.54
CA VAL A 183 6.05 -12.97 7.25
C VAL A 183 7.07 -13.80 7.99
N THR A 184 7.03 -13.73 9.31
CA THR A 184 7.98 -14.43 10.19
C THR A 184 7.57 -15.88 10.48
N ARG A 185 6.27 -16.17 10.39
CA ARG A 185 5.70 -17.50 10.67
C ARG A 185 4.44 -17.73 9.85
N VAL A 186 4.31 -18.94 9.31
CA VAL A 186 3.07 -19.45 8.70
C VAL A 186 2.79 -20.81 9.34
N GLU A 187 1.61 -20.95 9.94
CA GLU A 187 1.19 -22.21 10.54
C GLU A 187 -0.28 -22.47 10.28
N ARG A 188 -0.63 -23.76 10.24
CA ARG A 188 -2.02 -24.18 10.25
C ARG A 188 -2.47 -24.32 11.69
N ALA A 189 -3.38 -23.46 12.12
CA ALA A 189 -3.97 -23.50 13.44
C ALA A 189 -5.49 -23.48 13.35
N SER A 190 -6.15 -24.07 14.35
CA SER A 190 -7.59 -23.93 14.57
C SER A 190 -7.81 -22.79 15.56
N PHE A 191 -8.59 -21.80 15.14
CA PHE A 191 -8.98 -20.67 15.97
C PHE A 191 -10.46 -20.76 16.29
N ASP A 192 -10.86 -20.25 17.45
CA ASP A 192 -12.28 -20.05 17.73
C ASP A 192 -12.82 -18.98 16.77
N THR A 193 -13.93 -19.30 16.12
CA THR A 193 -14.62 -18.37 15.21
C THR A 193 -15.04 -17.07 15.90
N SER A 194 -15.17 -17.07 17.23
CA SER A 194 -15.44 -15.87 18.03
C SER A 194 -14.34 -14.81 17.89
N LEU A 195 -13.09 -15.19 17.61
CA LEU A 195 -11.97 -14.27 17.42
C LEU A 195 -12.10 -13.42 16.15
N PHE A 196 -12.88 -13.89 15.17
CA PHE A 196 -13.13 -13.18 13.91
C PHE A 196 -14.47 -12.45 13.91
N ARG A 197 -15.10 -12.32 15.08
CA ARG A 197 -16.31 -11.54 15.26
C ARG A 197 -15.98 -10.28 16.04
N ILE A 198 -16.72 -9.22 15.76
CA ILE A 198 -16.70 -8.05 16.62
C ILE A 198 -17.40 -8.45 17.93
N PRO A 199 -16.79 -8.19 19.11
CA PRO A 199 -17.41 -8.55 20.38
C PRO A 199 -18.76 -7.87 20.57
N ASP A 200 -19.68 -8.57 21.24
CA ASP A 200 -20.98 -8.01 21.58
C ASP A 200 -20.85 -6.72 22.42
N GLY A 201 -21.73 -5.76 22.17
CA GLY A 201 -21.75 -4.48 22.87
C GLY A 201 -20.79 -3.42 22.32
N PHE A 202 -20.06 -3.72 21.25
CA PHE A 202 -19.31 -2.69 20.52
C PHE A 202 -20.25 -1.87 19.62
N THR A 203 -20.04 -0.55 19.59
CA THR A 203 -20.87 0.37 18.80
C THR A 203 -20.19 0.67 17.46
N ARG A 204 -20.94 0.53 16.36
CA ARG A 204 -20.47 0.94 15.03
C ARG A 204 -20.36 2.46 14.96
N LYS A 205 -19.25 2.98 14.46
CA LYS A 205 -19.09 4.36 14.01
C LYS A 205 -19.03 4.39 12.50
N ASP A 206 -19.86 5.23 11.88
CA ASP A 206 -19.82 5.51 10.44
C ASP A 206 -18.90 6.70 10.15
N ASN A 207 -17.72 6.72 10.79
CA ASN A 207 -16.70 7.72 10.49
C ASN A 207 -15.80 7.22 9.34
N PRO A 208 -15.30 8.13 8.48
CA PRO A 208 -14.23 7.77 7.56
C PRO A 208 -13.01 7.33 8.38
N LEU A 209 -12.38 6.22 7.97
CA LEU A 209 -11.20 5.66 8.66
C LEU A 209 -10.20 6.77 8.99
N SER A 210 -9.95 6.99 10.28
CA SER A 210 -8.87 7.87 10.71
C SER A 210 -7.54 7.10 10.65
N PHE A 211 -6.90 7.11 9.48
CA PHE A 211 -5.52 6.63 9.37
C PHE A 211 -4.58 7.64 10.03
N LYS A 212 -4.22 7.42 11.29
CA LYS A 212 -2.97 7.97 11.82
C LYS A 212 -1.83 7.05 11.40
N LEU A 213 -1.35 7.23 10.18
CA LEU A 213 -0.06 6.68 9.76
C LEU A 213 1.02 7.63 10.28
N PHE A 214 1.53 7.32 11.48
CA PHE A 214 2.67 7.91 12.19
C PHE A 214 2.77 9.44 12.24
#